data_AF-A0A524LKM3-F1
#
_entry.id   AF-A0A524LKM3-F1
#
_cell.length_a   1.000
_cell.length_b   1.000
_cell.length_c   1.000
_cell.angle_alpha   90.00
_cell.angle_beta   90.00
_cell.angle_gamma   90.00
#
_symmetry.space_group_name_H-M   'P 1'
#
loop_
_entity.id
_entity.type
_entity.pdbx_description
1 polymer ?
#
loop_
_entity_poly.entity_id
_entity_poly.type
_entity_poly.pdbx_seq_one_letter_code
_entity_poly.pdbx_strand_id
1 'polypeptide(L)'
;MNKHFHVFRSALVFALSFCLLLLPFLNSNDWLFAQDIDIEKTIKDADQKYTEGRFDETIALLTVVVESAKVTSEQKQQAYRLMGLTYIAKDYLTEAKKSIENLLKLVPNYKPDPIYDPPPFINLVEQVQSETVAKKASLADKESDNKMWWYIGGGVAAVGILAVILASSSSDEETPTDQALPAPPALP
;
A
#
# COMPACT_ATOMS: atom_id res chain seq x y z
N MET A 1 44.47 29.76 -55.64
CA MET A 1 44.32 29.31 -54.24
C MET A 1 42.93 28.74 -53.93
N ASN A 2 42.21 28.12 -54.89
CA ASN A 2 40.76 27.84 -54.72
C ASN A 2 40.41 26.33 -54.69
N LYS A 3 41.33 25.43 -55.07
CA LYS A 3 41.06 23.98 -55.11
C LYS A 3 40.92 23.35 -53.72
N HIS A 4 41.71 23.81 -52.75
CA HIS A 4 41.62 23.34 -51.36
C HIS A 4 40.28 23.69 -50.67
N PHE A 5 39.68 24.82 -51.05
CA PHE A 5 38.40 25.25 -50.48
C PHE A 5 37.23 24.36 -50.96
N HIS A 6 37.26 23.88 -52.21
CA HIS A 6 36.24 22.95 -52.72
C HIS A 6 36.35 21.56 -52.10
N VAL A 7 37.56 21.02 -51.95
CA VAL A 7 37.78 19.71 -51.30
C VAL A 7 37.35 19.74 -49.83
N PHE A 8 37.64 20.84 -49.11
CA PHE A 8 37.22 21.02 -47.73
C PHE A 8 35.68 21.10 -47.58
N ARG A 9 35.01 21.82 -48.48
CA ARG A 9 33.53 21.91 -48.47
C ARG A 9 32.87 20.58 -48.79
N SER A 10 33.41 19.81 -49.74
CA SER A 10 32.89 18.47 -50.03
C SER A 10 33.10 17.51 -48.85
N ALA A 11 34.28 17.50 -48.23
CA ALA A 11 34.56 16.67 -47.06
C ALA A 11 33.64 16.99 -45.87
N LEU A 12 33.34 18.27 -45.64
CA LEU A 12 32.45 18.71 -44.56
C LEU A 12 30.99 18.30 -44.80
N VAL A 13 30.51 18.36 -46.04
CA VAL A 13 29.15 17.89 -46.40
C VAL A 13 29.03 16.38 -46.26
N PHE A 14 30.05 15.62 -46.68
CA PHE A 14 30.08 14.17 -46.49
C PHE A 14 30.12 13.78 -44.99
N ALA A 15 30.90 14.47 -44.17
CA ALA A 15 30.97 14.23 -42.73
C ALA A 15 29.63 14.55 -42.02
N LEU A 16 28.96 15.65 -42.39
CA LEU A 16 27.64 16.00 -41.85
C LEU A 16 26.55 15.01 -42.28
N SER A 17 26.57 14.58 -43.54
CA SER A 17 25.64 13.58 -44.06
C SER A 17 25.84 12.20 -43.40
N PHE A 18 27.09 11.81 -43.13
CA PHE A 18 27.42 10.58 -42.42
C PHE A 18 27.01 10.65 -40.95
N CYS A 19 27.15 11.82 -40.31
CA CYS A 19 26.73 12.03 -38.93
C CYS A 19 25.19 11.97 -38.79
N LEU A 20 24.43 12.56 -39.72
CA LEU A 20 22.96 12.51 -39.72
C LEU A 20 22.39 11.08 -39.90
N LEU A 21 23.10 10.22 -40.62
CA LEU A 21 22.70 8.81 -40.80
C LEU A 21 23.04 7.93 -39.58
N LEU A 22 23.93 8.37 -38.69
CA LEU A 22 24.31 7.67 -37.45
C LEU A 22 23.45 8.02 -36.23
N LEU A 23 22.70 9.14 -36.28
CA LEU A 23 21.79 9.54 -35.20
C LEU A 23 20.67 8.54 -34.85
N PRO A 24 20.07 7.76 -35.77
CA PRO A 24 19.03 6.80 -35.39
C PRO A 24 19.55 5.57 -34.64
N PHE A 25 20.86 5.30 -34.63
CA PHE A 25 21.47 4.19 -33.87
C PHE A 25 21.80 4.55 -32.41
N LEU A 26 21.82 5.83 -32.05
CA LEU A 26 22.10 6.29 -30.69
C LEU A 26 20.83 6.45 -29.83
N ASN A 27 19.65 6.31 -30.44
CA ASN A 27 18.35 6.33 -29.76
C ASN A 27 17.63 4.98 -29.86
N SER A 28 18.33 3.87 -29.61
CA SER A 28 17.70 2.56 -29.37
C SER A 28 17.22 2.46 -27.93
N ASN A 29 16.37 3.38 -27.49
CA ASN A 29 15.61 3.23 -26.25
C ASN A 29 14.15 3.10 -26.64
N ASP A 30 13.58 1.97 -26.20
CA ASP A 30 12.15 1.67 -26.13
C ASP A 30 11.49 1.07 -27.37
N TRP A 31 11.96 -0.13 -27.76
CA TRP A 31 11.00 -1.18 -28.12
C TRP A 31 10.21 -1.59 -26.87
N LEU A 32 9.28 -0.72 -26.45
CA LEU A 32 8.20 -1.10 -25.56
C LEU A 32 7.26 -2.00 -26.37
N PHE A 33 7.54 -3.31 -26.37
CA PHE A 33 6.51 -4.27 -26.67
C PHE A 33 5.49 -4.19 -25.55
N ALA A 34 4.44 -3.39 -25.77
CA ALA A 34 3.16 -3.62 -25.13
C ALA A 34 2.61 -4.95 -25.68
N GLN A 35 3.22 -6.07 -25.26
CA GLN A 35 2.59 -7.37 -25.47
C GLN A 35 1.27 -7.31 -24.72
N ASP A 36 0.18 -7.43 -25.47
CA ASP A 36 -1.15 -7.42 -24.87
C ASP A 36 -1.31 -8.72 -24.08
N ILE A 37 -1.18 -8.63 -22.76
CA ILE A 37 -1.32 -9.77 -21.85
C ILE A 37 -2.80 -9.97 -21.59
N ASP A 38 -3.32 -11.13 -21.98
CA ASP A 38 -4.62 -11.61 -21.53
C ASP A 38 -4.53 -12.05 -20.07
N ILE A 39 -4.99 -11.17 -19.17
CA ILE A 39 -4.88 -11.35 -17.73
C ILE A 39 -5.66 -12.56 -17.24
N GLU A 40 -6.88 -12.76 -17.72
CA GLU A 40 -7.74 -13.85 -17.26
C GLU A 40 -7.13 -15.20 -17.65
N LYS A 41 -6.69 -15.32 -18.90
CA LYS A 41 -5.98 -16.50 -19.36
C LYS A 41 -4.70 -16.74 -18.56
N THR A 42 -3.92 -15.69 -18.29
CA THR A 42 -2.67 -15.81 -17.53
C THR A 42 -2.89 -16.29 -16.10
N ILE A 43 -3.94 -15.80 -15.41
CA ILE A 43 -4.30 -16.27 -14.07
C ILE A 43 -4.73 -17.75 -14.11
N LYS A 44 -5.53 -18.14 -15.11
CA LYS A 44 -5.95 -19.53 -15.30
C LYS A 44 -4.77 -20.45 -15.55
N ASP A 45 -3.84 -20.03 -16.40
CA ASP A 45 -2.60 -20.77 -16.68
C ASP A 45 -1.77 -20.89 -15.39
N ALA A 46 -1.66 -19.82 -14.59
CA ALA A 46 -0.93 -19.83 -13.31
C ALA A 46 -1.55 -20.80 -12.28
N ASP A 47 -2.88 -20.86 -12.21
CA ASP A 47 -3.62 -21.81 -11.36
C ASP A 47 -3.36 -23.26 -11.80
N GLN A 48 -3.36 -23.51 -13.11
CA GLN A 48 -2.96 -24.80 -13.66
C GLN A 48 -1.49 -25.13 -13.28
N LYS A 49 -0.56 -24.17 -13.40
CA LYS A 49 0.83 -24.37 -12.96
C LYS A 49 0.93 -24.70 -11.48
N TYR A 50 0.10 -24.09 -10.63
CA TYR A 50 0.07 -24.33 -9.19
C TYR A 50 -0.38 -25.76 -8.89
N THR A 51 -1.47 -26.20 -9.50
CA THR A 51 -1.99 -27.56 -9.33
C THR A 51 -1.03 -28.64 -9.82
N GLU A 52 -0.19 -28.31 -10.82
CA GLU A 52 0.88 -29.19 -11.31
C GLU A 52 2.19 -29.10 -10.50
N GLY A 53 2.23 -28.32 -9.41
CA GLY A 53 3.41 -28.16 -8.55
C GLY A 53 4.52 -27.29 -9.16
N ARG A 54 4.25 -26.61 -10.28
CA ARG A 54 5.20 -25.73 -10.98
C ARG A 54 5.17 -24.33 -10.39
N PHE A 55 5.55 -24.23 -9.13
CA PHE A 55 5.40 -23.03 -8.32
C PHE A 55 6.19 -21.82 -8.84
N ASP A 56 7.39 -22.03 -9.39
CA ASP A 56 8.19 -20.92 -9.93
C ASP A 56 7.54 -20.31 -11.19
N GLU A 57 6.94 -21.14 -12.05
CA GLU A 57 6.16 -20.67 -13.19
C GLU A 57 4.89 -19.94 -12.74
N THR A 58 4.18 -20.46 -11.74
CA THR A 58 3.03 -19.77 -11.14
C THR A 58 3.42 -18.38 -10.64
N ILE A 59 4.52 -18.27 -9.88
CA ILE A 59 4.99 -16.98 -9.36
C ILE A 59 5.35 -16.03 -10.50
N ALA A 60 6.04 -16.51 -11.53
CA ALA A 60 6.42 -15.70 -12.69
C ALA A 60 5.19 -15.14 -13.41
N LEU A 61 4.18 -15.97 -13.69
CA LEU A 61 2.94 -15.55 -14.35
C LEU A 61 2.17 -14.54 -13.48
N LEU A 62 2.05 -14.80 -12.17
CA LEU A 62 1.30 -13.92 -11.28
C LEU A 62 2.00 -12.58 -11.03
N THR A 63 3.35 -12.55 -11.08
CA THR A 63 4.12 -11.30 -11.01
C THR A 63 3.79 -10.38 -12.19
N VAL A 64 3.76 -10.94 -13.40
CA VAL A 64 3.35 -10.21 -14.61
C VAL A 64 1.91 -9.67 -14.48
N VAL A 65 0.99 -10.46 -13.89
CA VAL A 65 -0.40 -10.04 -13.66
C VAL A 65 -0.49 -8.86 -12.71
N VAL A 66 0.16 -8.89 -11.55
CA VAL A 66 0.02 -7.83 -10.53
C VAL A 66 0.71 -6.51 -10.92
N GLU A 67 1.71 -6.59 -11.80
CA GLU A 67 2.45 -5.45 -12.36
C GLU A 67 1.77 -4.84 -13.59
N SER A 68 0.84 -5.57 -14.23
CA SER A 68 0.11 -5.07 -15.40
C SER A 68 -0.73 -3.84 -15.05
N ALA A 69 -0.78 -2.87 -15.98
CA ALA A 69 -1.66 -1.72 -15.87
C ALA A 69 -3.14 -2.04 -16.16
N LYS A 70 -3.43 -3.20 -16.79
CA LYS A 70 -4.77 -3.58 -17.23
C LYS A 70 -5.55 -4.46 -16.24
N VAL A 71 -4.88 -4.93 -15.19
CA VAL A 71 -5.47 -5.86 -14.20
C VAL A 71 -6.47 -5.14 -13.30
N THR A 72 -7.61 -5.77 -13.03
CA THR A 72 -8.63 -5.25 -12.11
C THR A 72 -8.28 -5.55 -10.65
N SER A 73 -9.00 -4.94 -9.72
CA SER A 73 -8.86 -5.22 -8.29
C SER A 73 -9.19 -6.68 -7.97
N GLU A 74 -10.25 -7.24 -8.55
CA GLU A 74 -10.64 -8.64 -8.35
C GLU A 74 -9.56 -9.60 -8.86
N GLN A 75 -8.97 -9.30 -10.02
CA GLN A 75 -7.87 -10.08 -10.58
C GLN A 75 -6.60 -9.98 -9.73
N LYS A 76 -6.26 -8.78 -9.21
CA LYS A 76 -5.15 -8.62 -8.27
C LYS A 76 -5.40 -9.38 -6.97
N GLN A 77 -6.64 -9.37 -6.46
CA GLN A 77 -7.02 -10.13 -5.26
C GLN A 77 -6.79 -11.63 -5.49
N GLN A 78 -7.27 -12.17 -6.61
CA GLN A 78 -7.07 -13.57 -6.97
C GLN A 78 -5.58 -13.91 -7.13
N ALA A 79 -4.81 -13.04 -7.78
CA ALA A 79 -3.39 -13.22 -7.97
C ALA A 79 -2.63 -13.25 -6.63
N TYR A 80 -2.86 -12.28 -5.73
CA TYR A 80 -2.18 -12.26 -4.43
C TYR A 80 -2.57 -13.44 -3.54
N ARG A 81 -3.84 -13.90 -3.58
CA ARG A 81 -4.24 -15.13 -2.90
C ARG A 81 -3.44 -16.33 -3.43
N LEU A 82 -3.41 -16.52 -4.75
CA LEU A 82 -2.70 -17.65 -5.36
C LEU A 82 -1.18 -17.57 -5.15
N MET A 83 -0.59 -16.37 -5.16
CA MET A 83 0.82 -16.16 -4.79
C MET A 83 1.07 -16.57 -3.33
N GLY A 84 0.20 -16.15 -2.40
CA GLY A 84 0.32 -16.53 -0.98
C GLY A 84 0.28 -18.05 -0.79
N LEU A 85 -0.66 -18.73 -1.44
CA LEU A 85 -0.75 -20.20 -1.46
C LEU A 85 0.51 -20.84 -2.03
N THR A 86 1.00 -20.32 -3.16
CA THR A 86 2.19 -20.83 -3.86
C THR A 86 3.45 -20.68 -3.00
N TYR A 87 3.63 -19.53 -2.35
CA TYR A 87 4.78 -19.31 -1.47
C TYR A 87 4.72 -20.18 -0.21
N ILE A 88 3.53 -20.41 0.37
CA ILE A 88 3.37 -21.38 1.46
C ILE A 88 3.76 -22.79 1.00
N ALA A 89 3.32 -23.21 -0.18
CA ALA A 89 3.67 -24.52 -0.73
C ALA A 89 5.18 -24.70 -0.95
N LYS A 90 5.91 -23.59 -1.16
CA LYS A 90 7.38 -23.55 -1.26
C LYS A 90 8.11 -23.33 0.08
N ASP A 91 7.39 -23.21 1.19
CA ASP A 91 7.94 -22.83 2.51
C ASP A 91 8.59 -21.42 2.56
N TYR A 92 8.16 -20.52 1.66
CA TYR A 92 8.64 -19.14 1.55
C TYR A 92 7.71 -18.20 2.34
N LEU A 93 7.73 -18.32 3.67
CA LEU A 93 6.77 -17.66 4.55
C LEU A 93 6.86 -16.12 4.51
N THR A 94 8.05 -15.55 4.29
CA THR A 94 8.24 -14.09 4.20
C THR A 94 7.51 -13.52 2.98
N GLU A 95 7.65 -14.19 1.83
CA GLU A 95 7.04 -13.84 0.56
C GLU A 95 5.53 -14.11 0.58
N ALA A 96 5.10 -15.19 1.23
CA ALA A 96 3.69 -15.49 1.47
C ALA A 96 3.05 -14.37 2.29
N LYS A 97 3.69 -13.97 3.39
CA LYS A 97 3.24 -12.86 4.24
C LYS A 97 3.13 -11.56 3.44
N LYS A 98 4.13 -11.23 2.64
CA LYS A 98 4.10 -10.03 1.78
C LYS A 98 2.96 -10.06 0.76
N SER A 99 2.69 -11.23 0.17
CA SER A 99 1.56 -11.40 -0.75
C SER A 99 0.22 -11.17 -0.03
N ILE A 100 0.07 -11.72 1.18
CA ILE A 100 -1.13 -11.54 2.02
C ILE A 100 -1.28 -10.09 2.49
N GLU A 101 -0.19 -9.41 2.85
CA GLU A 101 -0.23 -7.98 3.18
C GLU A 101 -0.74 -7.15 1.99
N ASN A 102 -0.30 -7.47 0.78
CA ASN A 102 -0.79 -6.79 -0.42
C ASN A 102 -2.26 -7.13 -0.72
N LEU A 103 -2.68 -8.37 -0.46
CA LEU A 103 -4.08 -8.78 -0.51
C LEU A 103 -4.94 -7.96 0.48
N LEU A 104 -4.50 -7.82 1.73
CA LEU A 104 -5.23 -7.09 2.77
C LEU A 104 -5.21 -5.57 2.58
N LYS A 105 -4.19 -5.02 1.89
CA LYS A 105 -4.23 -3.62 1.44
C LYS A 105 -5.32 -3.38 0.41
N LEU A 106 -5.58 -4.37 -0.46
CA LEU A 106 -6.59 -4.29 -1.50
C LEU A 106 -8.00 -4.58 -0.95
N VAL A 107 -8.12 -5.59 -0.10
CA VAL A 107 -9.37 -6.04 0.52
C VAL A 107 -9.16 -6.18 2.04
N PRO A 108 -9.35 -5.09 2.82
CA PRO A 108 -9.06 -5.09 4.25
C PRO A 108 -9.86 -6.11 5.08
N ASN A 109 -11.05 -6.47 4.61
CA ASN A 109 -11.94 -7.43 5.27
C ASN A 109 -11.93 -8.80 4.59
N TYR A 110 -10.85 -9.14 3.87
CA TYR A 110 -10.73 -10.43 3.19
C TYR A 110 -10.88 -11.58 4.19
N LYS A 111 -11.70 -12.57 3.81
CA LYS A 111 -11.92 -13.80 4.57
C LYS A 111 -11.54 -14.99 3.69
N PRO A 112 -10.55 -15.79 4.09
CA PRO A 112 -10.27 -17.07 3.46
C PRO A 112 -11.49 -17.98 3.48
N ASP A 113 -11.64 -18.83 2.47
CA ASP A 113 -12.70 -19.85 2.42
C ASP A 113 -12.14 -21.19 2.93
N PRO A 114 -12.58 -21.71 4.09
CA PRO A 114 -12.08 -22.98 4.63
C PRO A 114 -12.28 -24.21 3.74
N ILE A 115 -13.14 -24.12 2.73
CA ILE A 115 -13.35 -25.20 1.76
C ILE A 115 -12.22 -25.25 0.73
N TYR A 116 -11.70 -24.10 0.31
CA TYR A 116 -10.72 -23.98 -0.77
C TYR A 116 -9.33 -23.53 -0.31
N ASP A 117 -9.22 -22.93 0.88
CA ASP A 117 -7.99 -22.43 1.47
C ASP A 117 -7.48 -23.40 2.55
N PRO A 118 -6.24 -23.88 2.45
CA PRO A 118 -5.68 -24.80 3.43
C PRO A 118 -5.40 -24.06 4.76
N PRO A 119 -5.44 -24.75 5.91
CA PRO A 119 -5.23 -24.13 7.23
C PRO A 119 -3.98 -23.24 7.35
N PRO A 120 -2.80 -23.58 6.77
CA PRO A 120 -1.64 -22.70 6.83
C PRO A 120 -1.87 -21.31 6.21
N PHE A 121 -2.65 -21.22 5.13
CA PHE A 121 -3.00 -19.94 4.51
C PHE A 121 -3.96 -19.15 5.40
N ILE A 122 -4.98 -19.80 5.96
CA ILE A 122 -5.95 -19.19 6.87
C ILE A 122 -5.22 -18.58 8.08
N ASN A 123 -4.38 -19.37 8.74
CA ASN A 123 -3.62 -18.95 9.90
C ASN A 123 -2.72 -17.74 9.60
N LEU A 124 -2.08 -17.73 8.42
CA LEU A 124 -1.20 -16.63 8.03
C LEU A 124 -2.00 -15.35 7.74
N VAL A 125 -3.18 -15.45 7.12
CA VAL A 125 -4.08 -14.30 6.92
C VAL A 125 -4.51 -13.71 8.25
N GLU A 126 -4.96 -14.54 9.20
CA GLU A 126 -5.37 -14.12 10.54
C GLU A 126 -4.21 -13.45 11.29
N GLN A 127 -3.01 -14.03 11.20
CA GLN A 127 -1.80 -13.46 11.80
C GLN A 127 -1.54 -12.05 11.26
N VAL A 128 -1.51 -11.87 9.93
CA VAL A 128 -1.24 -10.56 9.32
C VAL A 128 -2.32 -9.52 9.66
N GLN A 129 -3.59 -9.94 9.76
CA GLN A 129 -4.67 -9.07 10.22
C GLN A 129 -4.43 -8.58 11.65
N SER A 130 -4.09 -9.49 12.57
CA SER A 130 -3.82 -9.16 13.97
C SER A 130 -2.64 -8.18 14.11
N GLU A 131 -1.55 -8.42 13.37
CA GLU A 131 -0.38 -7.56 13.36
C GLU A 131 -0.70 -6.16 12.80
N THR A 132 -1.54 -6.07 11.78
CA THR A 132 -1.96 -4.80 11.19
C THR A 132 -2.78 -3.96 12.17
N VAL A 133 -3.67 -4.60 12.94
CA VAL A 133 -4.45 -3.94 14.00
C VAL A 133 -3.53 -3.46 15.12
N ALA A 134 -2.64 -4.32 15.61
CA ALA A 134 -1.67 -3.97 16.66
C ALA A 134 -0.76 -2.81 16.23
N LYS A 135 -0.28 -2.83 14.98
CA LYS A 135 0.53 -1.75 14.41
C LYS A 135 -0.25 -0.43 14.38
N LYS A 136 -1.50 -0.43 13.90
CA LYS A 136 -2.34 0.78 13.89
C LYS A 136 -2.58 1.34 15.30
N ALA A 137 -2.85 0.48 16.28
CA ALA A 137 -3.00 0.90 17.68
C ALA A 137 -1.72 1.56 18.23
N SER A 138 -0.56 0.95 17.97
CA SER A 138 0.73 1.50 18.42
C SER A 138 1.11 2.82 17.72
N LEU A 139 0.67 3.02 16.47
CA LEU A 139 0.88 4.26 15.73
C LEU A 139 -0.01 5.38 16.25
N ALA A 140 -1.26 5.08 16.61
CA ALA A 140 -2.18 6.04 17.22
C ALA A 140 -1.66 6.55 18.58
N ASP A 141 -1.09 5.66 19.39
CA ASP A 141 -0.48 6.00 20.69
C ASP A 141 0.72 6.96 20.53
N LYS A 142 1.62 6.67 19.58
CA LYS A 142 2.76 7.54 19.24
C LYS A 142 2.35 8.90 18.63
N GLU A 143 1.27 8.93 17.86
CA GLU A 143 0.73 10.19 17.32
C GLU A 143 0.14 11.06 18.43
N SER A 144 -0.54 10.46 19.41
CA SER A 144 -1.05 11.16 20.59
C SER A 144 0.09 11.77 21.41
N ASP A 145 1.16 11.01 21.64
CA ASP A 145 2.33 11.46 22.41
C ASP A 145 3.07 12.64 21.72
N ASN A 146 3.23 12.60 20.38
CA ASN A 146 3.89 13.70 19.65
C ASN A 146 3.09 15.02 19.69
N LYS A 147 1.75 14.94 19.76
CA LYS A 147 0.87 16.12 19.87
C LYS A 147 0.94 16.74 21.27
N MET A 148 1.62 16.14 22.23
CA MET A 148 1.75 16.72 23.56
C MET A 148 2.88 17.78 23.64
N TRP A 149 3.84 17.75 22.71
CA TRP A 149 5.04 18.61 22.77
C TRP A 149 4.77 20.09 22.45
N TRP A 150 3.74 20.40 21.66
CA TRP A 150 3.38 21.80 21.37
C TRP A 150 2.66 22.51 22.53
N TYR A 151 2.17 21.78 23.53
CA TYR A 151 1.55 22.36 24.72
C TYR A 151 2.52 22.68 25.86
N ILE A 152 3.74 22.12 25.84
CA ILE A 152 4.70 22.29 26.94
C ILE A 152 5.76 23.38 26.63
N GLY A 153 5.90 23.81 25.37
CA GLY A 153 7.03 24.65 24.92
C GLY A 153 6.76 26.08 24.43
N GLY A 154 5.52 26.57 24.33
CA GLY A 154 5.26 27.90 23.75
C GLY A 154 4.00 28.57 24.30
N GLY A 155 4.15 29.77 24.85
CA GLY A 155 3.12 30.48 25.62
C GLY A 155 1.78 30.76 24.92
N VAL A 156 0.71 30.55 25.69
CA VAL A 156 -0.62 31.20 25.72
C VAL A 156 -1.32 31.56 24.40
N ALA A 157 -2.46 30.90 24.15
CA ALA A 157 -3.68 31.60 23.74
C ALA A 157 -4.87 30.96 24.48
N ALA A 158 -5.47 31.73 25.39
CA ALA A 158 -6.56 31.32 26.25
C ALA A 158 -7.78 30.84 25.43
N VAL A 159 -8.21 29.60 25.66
CA VAL A 159 -9.59 29.17 25.40
C VAL A 159 -10.16 28.74 26.74
N GLY A 160 -11.05 29.57 27.27
CA GLY A 160 -11.60 29.46 28.61
C GLY A 160 -12.34 28.14 28.84
N ILE A 161 -11.84 27.34 29.76
CA ILE A 161 -12.65 26.42 30.54
C ILE A 161 -12.83 27.07 31.91
N LEU A 162 -14.09 27.37 32.22
CA LEU A 162 -14.56 28.09 33.41
C LEU A 162 -14.26 27.26 34.69
N ALA A 163 -13.05 27.36 35.22
CA ALA A 163 -12.72 26.80 36.53
C ALA A 163 -13.05 27.85 37.61
N VAL A 164 -14.27 27.76 38.13
CA VAL A 164 -14.75 28.41 39.36
C VAL A 164 -13.88 27.96 40.53
N ILE A 165 -12.81 28.71 40.84
CA ILE A 165 -12.23 28.77 42.19
C ILE A 165 -11.66 30.19 42.38
N LEU A 166 -12.50 31.15 42.73
CA LEU A 166 -12.04 32.37 43.38
C LEU A 166 -12.95 32.72 44.56
N ALA A 167 -12.29 32.74 45.72
CA ALA A 167 -12.55 33.62 46.86
C ALA A 167 -13.83 33.41 47.68
N SER A 168 -13.70 32.56 48.70
CA SER A 168 -13.78 32.95 50.12
C SER A 168 -14.43 34.31 50.47
N SER A 169 -15.47 34.20 51.32
CA SER A 169 -15.92 35.12 52.38
C SER A 169 -17.20 35.92 52.12
N SER A 170 -18.31 35.42 52.66
CA SER A 170 -19.21 36.19 53.55
C SER A 170 -20.28 35.26 54.11
N SER A 171 -20.52 35.43 55.40
CA SER A 171 -21.35 34.63 56.29
C SER A 171 -22.86 34.67 55.98
N ASP A 172 -23.53 33.65 56.54
CA ASP A 172 -24.89 33.65 57.11
C ASP A 172 -26.12 33.65 56.18
N GLU A 173 -26.80 32.49 56.24
CA GLU A 173 -28.23 32.31 56.57
C GLU A 173 -29.30 32.17 55.46
N GLU A 174 -30.19 31.20 55.74
CA GLU A 174 -31.48 30.79 55.14
C GLU A 174 -31.56 29.87 53.89
N THR A 175 -31.70 28.57 54.16
CA THR A 175 -32.44 27.50 53.41
C THR A 175 -33.96 27.76 53.32
N PRO A 176 -34.83 26.97 52.60
CA PRO A 176 -34.65 25.84 51.65
C PRO A 176 -35.47 26.06 50.32
N THR A 177 -35.43 25.22 49.28
CA THR A 177 -36.45 24.18 48.97
C THR A 177 -36.08 23.43 47.68
N ASP A 178 -36.11 22.09 47.74
CA ASP A 178 -36.36 21.05 46.73
C ASP A 178 -35.84 21.17 45.28
N GLN A 179 -35.11 20.14 44.82
CA GLN A 179 -35.71 18.94 44.20
C GLN A 179 -34.64 17.90 43.87
N ALA A 180 -34.99 16.63 44.10
CA ALA A 180 -34.15 15.45 43.99
C ALA A 180 -33.80 15.02 42.55
N LEU A 181 -32.69 14.28 42.45
CA LEU A 181 -32.12 13.63 41.26
C LEU A 181 -33.08 12.64 40.56
N PRO A 182 -33.09 12.54 39.22
CA PRO A 182 -33.49 11.31 38.54
C PRO A 182 -32.31 10.33 38.43
N ALA A 183 -32.57 9.05 38.70
CA ALA A 183 -31.63 7.95 38.55
C ALA A 183 -31.42 7.54 37.06
N PRO A 184 -30.32 6.84 36.73
CA PRO A 184 -29.99 6.48 35.36
C PRO A 184 -30.81 5.29 34.82
N PRO A 185 -31.16 5.26 33.53
CA PRO A 185 -31.71 4.07 32.87
C PRO A 185 -30.66 2.96 32.72
N ALA A 186 -31.09 1.71 32.93
CA ALA A 186 -30.28 0.51 32.76
C ALA A 186 -30.16 0.08 31.29
N LEU A 187 -29.04 -0.59 30.99
CA LEU A 187 -28.66 -1.18 29.70
C LEU A 187 -29.68 -2.24 29.21
N PRO A 188 -29.91 -2.34 27.89
CA PRO A 188 -30.44 -3.57 27.28
C PRO A 188 -29.39 -4.69 27.22
#